data_AF-A0A074Z466-F1
#
_entry.id   AF-A0A074Z466-F1
#
_cell.length_a   1.000
_cell.length_b   1.000
_cell.length_c   1.000
_cell.angle_alpha   90.00
_cell.angle_beta   90.00
_cell.angle_gamma   90.00
#
_symmetry.space_group_name_H-M   'P 1'
#
loop_
_entity.id
_entity.type
_entity.pdbx_description
1 polymer ?
#
loop_
_entity_poly.entity_id
_entity_poly.type
_entity_poly.pdbx_seq_one_letter_code
_entity_poly.pdbx_strand_id
1 'polypeptide(L)'
;MAVPNAQRAFLDMTRALRNTIKLRFRTWVVQTPANQAVGQRAVTAGTWIGIPPADGVLATGGEGVVHVWCKVDPATNLIIDRVVVKLVVSGWARFDLARTWHGGVGQEPMECHQSNLVWANMAPADRKYILSCLGWGDVDRQTRRYKLYYEYCDHGNLNKLMKIQKPKRKKVGKSKKGRKQFPEPFLWYMFESLAKACVAMEAAYTQGLMHGDLHPGNRKCLAGAIGMY
;
A
#
# COMPACT_ATOMS: atom_id res chain seq x y z
N MET A 1 36.56 -9.60 -12.42
CA MET A 1 35.19 -10.18 -12.44
C MET A 1 34.27 -9.13 -11.82
N ALA A 2 33.56 -8.36 -12.65
CA ALA A 2 32.81 -7.19 -12.16
C ALA A 2 31.50 -7.64 -11.49
N VAL A 3 31.30 -7.23 -10.23
CA VAL A 3 30.02 -7.40 -9.53
C VAL A 3 28.98 -6.54 -10.25
N PRO A 4 27.92 -7.10 -10.85
CA PRO A 4 26.95 -6.28 -11.57
C PRO A 4 26.17 -5.41 -10.57
N ASN A 5 26.38 -4.09 -10.67
CA ASN A 5 25.69 -2.99 -9.99
C ASN A 5 24.56 -3.39 -9.03
N ALA A 6 24.92 -3.40 -7.75
CA ALA A 6 24.00 -3.34 -6.63
C ALA A 6 23.10 -2.09 -6.74
N GLN A 7 21.82 -2.28 -6.40
CA GLN A 7 20.73 -1.29 -6.37
C GLN A 7 20.31 -0.72 -7.73
N ARG A 8 19.22 -1.26 -8.26
CA ARG A 8 18.30 -0.47 -9.07
C ARG A 8 16.93 -0.58 -8.44
N ALA A 9 16.48 0.51 -7.83
CA ALA A 9 15.10 0.66 -7.44
C ALA A 9 14.22 0.46 -8.69
N PHE A 10 12.91 0.21 -8.55
CA PHE A 10 12.05 -0.07 -9.70
C PHE A 10 12.18 0.99 -10.81
N LEU A 11 12.34 2.26 -10.43
CA LEU A 11 12.51 3.39 -11.35
C LEU A 11 13.86 3.41 -12.08
N ASP A 12 14.91 2.78 -11.54
CA ASP A 12 16.25 2.74 -12.13
C ASP A 12 16.42 1.60 -13.15
N MET A 13 15.43 0.70 -13.22
CA MET A 13 15.43 -0.43 -14.15
C MET A 13 15.23 0.02 -15.60
N THR A 14 15.63 -0.81 -16.56
CA THR A 14 15.35 -0.52 -17.98
C THR A 14 13.83 -0.53 -18.23
N ARG A 15 13.37 0.24 -19.23
CA ARG A 15 11.95 0.26 -19.61
C ARG A 15 11.42 -1.14 -19.95
N ALA A 16 12.23 -1.95 -20.64
CA ALA A 16 11.89 -3.33 -20.98
C ALA A 16 11.66 -4.18 -19.72
N LEU A 17 12.57 -4.12 -18.73
CA LEU A 17 12.42 -4.85 -17.47
C LEU A 17 11.19 -4.40 -16.68
N ARG A 18 10.94 -3.08 -16.61
CA ARG A 18 9.72 -2.55 -15.97
C ARG A 18 8.44 -3.06 -16.64
N ASN A 19 8.41 -3.17 -17.96
CA ASN A 19 7.26 -3.70 -18.69
C ASN A 19 7.04 -5.19 -18.40
N THR A 20 8.11 -5.99 -18.38
CA THR A 20 8.03 -7.41 -18.00
C THR A 20 7.49 -7.60 -16.58
N ILE A 21 7.96 -6.79 -15.63
CA ILE A 21 7.48 -6.80 -14.24
C ILE A 21 5.99 -6.46 -14.17
N LYS A 22 5.55 -5.44 -14.92
CA LYS A 22 4.12 -5.10 -15.02
C LYS A 22 3.27 -6.21 -15.63
N LEU A 23 3.80 -6.96 -16.61
CA LEU A 23 3.09 -8.09 -17.20
C LEU A 23 2.92 -9.24 -16.18
N ARG A 24 3.95 -9.52 -15.37
CA ARG A 24 3.90 -10.53 -14.29
C ARG A 24 3.02 -10.15 -13.10
N PHE A 25 2.49 -8.93 -13.09
CA PHE A 25 1.51 -8.50 -12.09
C PHE A 25 0.25 -9.39 -12.08
N ARG A 26 -0.04 -10.08 -13.19
CA ARG A 26 -1.26 -10.88 -13.38
C ARG A 26 -1.33 -12.19 -12.59
N THR A 27 -0.20 -12.68 -12.05
CA THR A 27 -0.22 -13.92 -11.26
C THR A 27 -0.84 -13.66 -9.88
N TRP A 28 -1.95 -14.33 -9.58
CA TRP A 28 -2.65 -14.18 -8.31
C TRP A 28 -2.32 -15.34 -7.37
N VAL A 29 -1.39 -15.12 -6.45
CA VAL A 29 -1.05 -16.06 -5.39
C VAL A 29 -1.09 -15.28 -4.09
N VAL A 30 -2.10 -15.55 -3.26
CA VAL A 30 -2.27 -14.89 -1.97
C VAL A 30 -2.06 -15.91 -0.88
N GLN A 31 -1.18 -15.59 0.04
CA GLN A 31 -0.95 -16.28 1.30
C GLN A 31 -1.59 -15.47 2.42
N THR A 32 -2.26 -16.18 3.31
CA THR A 32 -2.85 -15.59 4.50
C THR A 32 -1.74 -15.29 5.52
N PRO A 33 -1.69 -14.07 6.10
CA PRO A 33 -0.73 -13.74 7.15
C PRO A 33 -0.92 -14.64 8.37
N ALA A 34 0.18 -15.06 9.00
CA ALA A 34 0.11 -15.97 10.16
C ALA A 34 -0.57 -15.31 11.38
N ASN A 35 -0.45 -13.98 11.49
CA ASN A 35 -1.02 -13.16 12.55
C ASN A 35 -2.28 -12.40 12.12
N GLN A 36 -2.98 -12.85 11.07
CA GLN A 36 -4.22 -12.21 10.66
C GLN A 36 -5.27 -12.30 11.77
N ALA A 37 -5.84 -11.16 12.17
CA ALA A 37 -6.75 -11.10 13.30
C ALA A 37 -8.15 -11.63 12.94
N VAL A 38 -8.86 -12.18 13.93
CA VAL A 38 -10.23 -12.66 13.76
C VAL A 38 -11.16 -11.52 13.29
N GLY A 39 -11.94 -11.81 12.25
CA GLY A 39 -12.86 -10.86 11.63
C GLY A 39 -12.21 -9.89 10.64
N GLN A 40 -10.89 -9.98 10.44
CA GLN A 40 -10.23 -9.26 9.34
C GLN A 40 -10.64 -9.88 8.00
N ARG A 41 -10.94 -9.04 7.02
CA ARG A 41 -11.33 -9.48 5.68
C ARG A 41 -10.19 -10.28 5.02
N ALA A 42 -10.53 -11.40 4.39
CA ALA A 42 -9.61 -12.18 3.56
C ALA A 42 -9.80 -11.88 2.07
N VAL A 43 -8.73 -12.04 1.27
CA VAL A 43 -8.85 -12.06 -0.19
C VAL A 43 -9.46 -13.40 -0.60
N THR A 44 -10.59 -13.36 -1.31
CA THR A 44 -11.29 -14.57 -1.74
C THR A 44 -10.74 -15.10 -3.07
N ALA A 45 -10.82 -16.42 -3.25
CA ALA A 45 -10.49 -17.08 -4.52
C ALA A 45 -11.45 -16.63 -5.64
N GLY A 46 -10.97 -16.69 -6.89
CA GLY A 46 -11.74 -16.36 -8.08
C GLY A 46 -10.97 -15.47 -9.06
N THR A 47 -11.66 -15.01 -10.10
CA THR A 47 -11.07 -14.16 -11.13
C THR A 47 -10.98 -12.71 -10.66
N TRP A 48 -9.75 -12.20 -10.62
CA TRP A 48 -9.47 -10.80 -10.36
C TRP A 48 -9.00 -10.12 -11.65
N ILE A 49 -9.45 -8.90 -11.88
CA ILE A 49 -9.15 -8.11 -13.08
C ILE A 49 -8.50 -6.79 -12.64
N GLY A 50 -7.31 -6.50 -13.16
CA GLY A 50 -6.63 -5.23 -12.92
C GLY A 50 -7.35 -4.06 -13.59
N ILE A 51 -7.47 -2.93 -12.89
CA ILE A 51 -8.00 -1.66 -13.40
C ILE A 51 -6.95 -0.54 -13.28
N PRO A 52 -6.58 0.16 -14.38
CA PRO A 52 -7.05 -0.07 -15.75
C PRO A 52 -6.56 -1.41 -16.32
N PRO A 53 -7.28 -1.99 -17.31
CA PRO A 53 -6.97 -3.32 -17.88
C PRO A 53 -5.69 -3.36 -18.73
N ALA A 54 -5.06 -2.22 -19.00
CA ALA A 54 -3.81 -2.09 -19.76
C ALA A 54 -2.57 -2.02 -18.82
N ASP A 55 -1.36 -2.06 -19.39
CA ASP A 55 -0.03 -1.92 -18.71
C ASP A 55 0.17 -0.62 -17.88
N GLY A 56 -0.90 0.16 -17.75
CA GLY A 56 -1.05 1.25 -16.81
C GLY A 56 -1.07 0.71 -15.38
N VAL A 57 -0.33 1.40 -14.53
CA VAL A 57 -0.28 1.13 -13.10
C VAL A 57 -0.86 2.32 -12.36
N LEU A 58 -1.59 2.09 -11.27
CA LEU A 58 -2.22 3.18 -10.52
C LEU A 58 -1.17 4.17 -10.02
N ALA A 59 -0.04 3.64 -9.55
CA ALA A 59 1.13 4.44 -9.19
C ALA A 59 2.41 3.62 -9.35
N THR A 60 3.51 4.32 -9.60
CA THR A 60 4.88 3.80 -9.45
C THR A 60 5.56 4.58 -8.34
N GLY A 61 6.29 3.88 -7.47
CA GLY A 61 7.18 4.47 -6.49
C GLY A 61 8.61 3.95 -6.67
N GLY A 62 9.53 4.37 -5.80
CA GLY A 62 10.90 3.84 -5.80
C GLY A 62 10.93 2.32 -5.58
N GLU A 63 10.02 1.80 -4.76
CA GLU A 63 10.03 0.39 -4.36
C GLU A 63 9.21 -0.53 -5.26
N GLY A 64 8.50 0.00 -6.27
CA GLY A 64 7.72 -0.84 -7.17
C GLY A 64 6.45 -0.20 -7.71
N VAL A 65 5.43 -1.04 -7.84
CA VAL A 65 4.21 -0.76 -8.59
C VAL A 65 2.98 -1.00 -7.72
N VAL A 66 2.03 -0.08 -7.76
CA VAL A 66 0.71 -0.25 -7.13
C VAL A 66 -0.36 -0.32 -8.21
N HIS A 67 -1.30 -1.27 -8.06
CA HIS A 67 -2.40 -1.50 -9.00
C HIS A 67 -3.69 -1.83 -8.25
N VAL A 68 -4.85 -1.55 -8.85
CA VAL A 68 -6.16 -1.87 -8.26
C VAL A 68 -6.73 -3.07 -8.99
N TRP A 69 -7.22 -4.05 -8.26
CA TRP A 69 -7.83 -5.24 -8.81
C TRP A 69 -9.25 -5.36 -8.34
N CYS A 70 -10.14 -5.71 -9.25
CA CYS A 70 -11.55 -5.93 -8.98
C CYS A 70 -11.90 -7.39 -9.18
N LYS A 71 -12.65 -7.94 -8.25
CA LYS A 71 -13.34 -9.21 -8.44
C LYS A 71 -14.68 -8.89 -9.11
N VAL A 72 -14.98 -9.65 -10.15
CA VAL A 72 -16.21 -9.48 -10.92
C VAL A 72 -17.05 -10.74 -10.75
N ASP A 73 -18.35 -10.56 -10.52
CA ASP A 73 -19.31 -11.64 -10.56
C ASP A 73 -19.46 -12.15 -12.00
N PRO A 74 -19.17 -13.43 -12.27
CA PRO A 74 -19.24 -13.98 -13.62
C PRO A 74 -20.66 -13.98 -14.21
N ALA A 75 -21.72 -13.96 -13.38
CA ALA A 75 -23.10 -13.96 -13.86
C ALA A 75 -23.58 -12.56 -14.25
N THR A 76 -23.20 -11.54 -13.48
CA THR A 76 -23.73 -10.17 -13.64
C THR A 76 -22.74 -9.17 -14.24
N ASN A 77 -21.46 -9.54 -14.34
CA ASN A 77 -20.35 -8.65 -14.68
C ASN A 77 -20.20 -7.43 -13.75
N LEU A 78 -20.79 -7.47 -12.55
CA LEU A 78 -20.66 -6.41 -11.57
C LEU A 78 -19.41 -6.60 -10.71
N ILE A 79 -18.80 -5.48 -10.30
CA ILE A 79 -17.70 -5.51 -9.34
C ILE A 79 -18.25 -5.88 -7.98
N ILE A 80 -17.85 -7.04 -7.48
CA ILE A 80 -18.23 -7.55 -6.15
C ILE A 80 -17.14 -7.36 -5.11
N ASP A 81 -15.91 -7.09 -5.53
CA ASP A 81 -14.83 -6.80 -4.59
C ASP A 81 -13.70 -5.97 -5.21
N ARG A 82 -12.90 -5.29 -4.37
CA ARG A 82 -11.73 -4.50 -4.75
C ARG A 82 -10.57 -4.72 -3.79
N VAL A 83 -9.36 -4.75 -4.33
CA VAL A 83 -8.11 -4.74 -3.57
C VAL A 83 -7.07 -3.83 -4.22
N VAL A 84 -6.15 -3.33 -3.42
CA VAL A 84 -4.92 -2.70 -3.89
C VAL A 84 -3.80 -3.72 -3.79
N VAL A 85 -3.04 -3.89 -4.87
CA VAL A 85 -1.87 -4.77 -4.89
C VAL A 85 -0.63 -3.91 -5.04
N LYS A 86 0.33 -4.10 -4.14
CA LYS A 86 1.66 -3.49 -4.20
C LYS A 86 2.65 -4.58 -4.61
N LEU A 87 3.17 -4.51 -5.83
CA LEU A 87 4.29 -5.32 -6.27
C LEU A 87 5.58 -4.60 -5.90
N VAL A 88 6.28 -5.13 -4.91
CA VAL A 88 7.56 -4.61 -4.44
C VAL A 88 8.67 -5.23 -5.27
N VAL A 89 9.59 -4.39 -5.73
CA VAL A 89 10.81 -4.75 -6.44
C VAL A 89 11.97 -4.12 -5.68
N SER A 90 12.35 -4.78 -4.59
CA SER A 90 13.26 -4.23 -3.58
C SER A 90 14.74 -4.23 -4.03
N GLY A 91 15.04 -4.95 -5.12
CA GLY A 91 16.40 -5.21 -5.57
C GLY A 91 17.19 -6.11 -4.61
N TRP A 92 18.39 -6.50 -5.03
CA TRP A 92 19.23 -7.48 -4.30
C TRP A 92 19.57 -7.04 -2.88
N ALA A 93 19.96 -5.77 -2.70
CA ALA A 93 20.45 -5.26 -1.42
C ALA A 93 19.39 -5.22 -0.31
N ARG A 94 18.09 -5.29 -0.64
CA ARG A 94 17.00 -5.30 0.35
C ARG A 94 16.29 -6.63 0.42
N PHE A 95 16.12 -7.31 -0.70
CA PHE A 95 15.39 -8.57 -0.70
C PHE A 95 16.10 -9.62 0.16
N ASP A 96 17.44 -9.71 0.13
CA ASP A 96 18.16 -10.72 0.91
C ASP A 96 18.44 -10.28 2.36
N LEU A 97 17.95 -9.10 2.81
CA LEU A 97 18.05 -8.68 4.21
C LEU A 97 17.03 -9.41 5.07
N ALA A 98 17.50 -9.96 6.20
CA ALA A 98 16.62 -10.61 7.17
C ALA A 98 15.48 -9.70 7.65
N ARG A 99 15.73 -8.39 7.83
CA ARG A 99 14.70 -7.43 8.27
C ARG A 99 13.54 -7.22 7.29
N THR A 100 13.69 -7.64 6.03
CA THR A 100 12.62 -7.54 5.03
C THR A 100 11.55 -8.62 5.24
N TRP A 101 11.86 -9.66 6.01
CA TRP A 101 11.03 -10.84 6.15
C TRP A 101 10.85 -11.26 7.60
N HIS A 102 9.66 -11.69 7.94
CA HIS A 102 9.38 -12.45 9.14
C HIS A 102 9.53 -13.95 8.83
N GLY A 103 10.23 -14.70 9.69
CA GLY A 103 10.44 -16.14 9.51
C GLY A 103 11.53 -16.54 8.50
N GLY A 104 12.26 -15.57 7.91
CA GLY A 104 13.40 -15.81 7.02
C GLY A 104 13.19 -15.32 5.58
N VAL A 105 14.27 -15.23 4.80
CA VAL A 105 14.23 -14.64 3.45
C VAL A 105 13.26 -15.39 2.54
N GLY A 106 12.31 -14.66 1.96
CA GLY A 106 11.29 -15.18 1.05
C GLY A 106 10.04 -15.74 1.72
N GLN A 107 9.93 -15.66 3.05
CA GLN A 107 8.74 -16.00 3.82
C GLN A 107 7.78 -14.80 3.87
N GLU A 108 7.16 -14.52 5.01
CA GLU A 108 6.22 -13.41 5.16
C GLU A 108 6.96 -12.06 5.07
N PRO A 109 6.57 -11.13 4.20
CA PRO A 109 7.16 -9.79 4.19
C PRO A 109 6.90 -9.07 5.52
N MET A 110 7.92 -8.39 6.04
CA MET A 110 7.83 -7.67 7.32
C MET A 110 6.73 -6.60 7.32
N GLU A 111 6.51 -5.92 6.19
CA GLU A 111 5.42 -4.93 6.03
C GLU A 111 4.04 -5.58 6.22
N CYS A 112 3.84 -6.82 5.77
CA CYS A 112 2.60 -7.57 5.98
C CYS A 112 2.43 -7.93 7.45
N HIS A 113 3.46 -8.54 8.04
CA HIS A 113 3.46 -8.97 9.42
C HIS A 113 3.15 -7.81 10.38
N GLN A 114 3.88 -6.70 10.25
CA GLN A 114 3.72 -5.53 11.10
C GLN A 114 2.36 -4.85 10.91
N SER A 115 1.87 -4.73 9.67
CA SER A 115 0.55 -4.15 9.41
C SER A 115 -0.56 -4.91 10.14
N ASN A 116 -0.48 -6.25 10.17
CA ASN A 116 -1.46 -7.08 10.87
C ASN A 116 -1.34 -7.00 12.40
N LEU A 117 -0.13 -6.87 12.97
CA LEU A 117 0.05 -6.61 14.40
C LEU A 117 -0.60 -5.30 14.82
N VAL A 118 -0.34 -4.22 14.06
CA VAL A 118 -0.93 -2.90 14.34
C VAL A 118 -2.45 -2.97 14.24
N TRP A 119 -2.99 -3.65 13.23
CA TRP A 119 -4.44 -3.84 13.08
C TRP A 119 -5.06 -4.61 14.24
N ALA A 120 -4.40 -5.67 14.71
CA ALA A 120 -4.87 -6.47 15.84
C ALA A 120 -4.95 -5.65 17.14
N ASN A 121 -3.99 -4.75 17.36
CA ASN A 121 -3.93 -3.87 18.52
C ASN A 121 -4.89 -2.67 18.47
N MET A 122 -5.50 -2.38 17.32
CA MET A 122 -6.52 -1.35 17.22
C MET A 122 -7.85 -1.85 17.81
N ALA A 123 -8.51 -0.98 18.57
CA ALA A 123 -9.88 -1.22 19.01
C ALA A 123 -10.80 -1.47 17.79
N PRO A 124 -11.78 -2.39 17.88
CA PRO A 124 -12.61 -2.76 16.73
C PRO A 124 -13.24 -1.57 15.99
N ALA A 125 -13.69 -0.55 16.72
CA ALA A 125 -14.31 0.66 16.15
C ALA A 125 -13.32 1.58 15.40
N ASP A 126 -12.02 1.47 15.69
CA ASP A 126 -10.96 2.34 15.19
C ASP A 126 -10.16 1.70 14.04
N ARG A 127 -10.28 0.39 13.82
CA ARG A 127 -9.56 -0.35 12.75
C ARG A 127 -9.72 0.24 11.35
N LYS A 128 -10.81 0.97 11.10
CA LYS A 128 -11.06 1.75 9.87
C LYS A 128 -10.05 2.87 9.60
N TYR A 129 -9.21 3.24 10.57
CA TYR A 129 -8.21 4.31 10.43
C TYR A 129 -6.88 3.85 9.82
N ILE A 130 -6.65 2.55 9.74
CA ILE A 130 -5.46 1.96 9.12
C ILE A 130 -5.87 1.02 8.00
N LEU A 131 -4.99 0.90 7.00
CA LEU A 131 -5.26 0.05 5.85
C LEU A 131 -5.00 -1.41 6.22
N SER A 132 -5.99 -2.26 6.08
CA SER A 132 -5.87 -3.70 6.31
C SER A 132 -4.98 -4.35 5.25
N CYS A 133 -3.90 -5.00 5.70
CA CYS A 133 -3.13 -5.93 4.87
C CYS A 133 -3.84 -7.28 4.80
N LEU A 134 -4.33 -7.64 3.63
CA LEU A 134 -5.15 -8.83 3.41
C LEU A 134 -4.32 -10.09 3.11
N GLY A 135 -3.02 -9.92 2.84
CA GLY A 135 -2.11 -11.02 2.52
C GLY A 135 -0.90 -10.60 1.70
N TRP A 136 -0.10 -11.60 1.32
CA TRP A 136 1.13 -11.43 0.53
C TRP A 136 1.30 -12.58 -0.46
N GLY A 137 2.25 -12.51 -1.39
CA GLY A 137 2.57 -13.65 -2.25
C GLY A 137 3.39 -13.30 -3.50
N ASP A 138 3.37 -14.17 -4.52
CA ASP A 138 4.20 -14.06 -5.74
C ASP A 138 5.67 -13.70 -5.43
N VAL A 139 6.22 -14.35 -4.39
CA VAL A 139 7.62 -14.19 -4.00
C VAL A 139 8.48 -14.86 -5.06
N ASP A 140 9.24 -14.05 -5.78
CA ASP A 140 10.12 -14.50 -6.84
C ASP A 140 11.52 -14.02 -6.51
N ARG A 141 12.35 -14.97 -6.08
CA ARG A 141 13.75 -14.72 -5.73
C ARG A 141 14.53 -14.29 -6.97
N GLN A 142 14.31 -14.88 -8.15
CA GLN A 142 15.10 -14.53 -9.34
C GLN A 142 14.96 -13.05 -9.71
N THR A 143 13.73 -12.53 -9.62
CA THR A 143 13.44 -11.12 -9.90
C THR A 143 13.37 -10.23 -8.66
N ARG A 144 13.65 -10.81 -7.47
CA ARG A 144 13.70 -10.14 -6.16
C ARG A 144 12.45 -9.29 -5.91
N ARG A 145 11.28 -9.89 -6.13
CA ARG A 145 9.97 -9.25 -6.01
C ARG A 145 9.01 -10.06 -5.15
N TYR A 146 8.01 -9.37 -4.62
CA TYR A 146 6.88 -9.96 -3.90
C TYR A 146 5.68 -9.02 -3.98
N LYS A 147 4.48 -9.55 -3.73
CA LYS A 147 3.23 -8.81 -3.69
C LYS A 147 2.70 -8.68 -2.27
N LEU A 148 2.08 -7.55 -2.01
CA LEU A 148 1.27 -7.26 -0.84
C LEU A 148 -0.13 -6.87 -1.30
N TYR A 149 -1.14 -7.40 -0.61
CA TYR A 149 -2.55 -7.21 -0.91
C TYR A 149 -3.18 -6.39 0.20
N TYR A 150 -3.85 -5.30 -0.16
CA TYR A 150 -4.48 -4.38 0.77
C TYR A 150 -5.94 -4.15 0.40
N GLU A 151 -6.72 -3.72 1.38
CA GLU A 151 -8.05 -3.20 1.08
C GLU A 151 -8.00 -1.97 0.15
N TYR A 152 -9.10 -1.76 -0.57
CA TYR A 152 -9.24 -0.59 -1.43
C TYR A 152 -9.87 0.58 -0.68
N CYS A 153 -9.30 1.78 -0.83
CA CYS A 153 -9.84 3.01 -0.26
C CYS A 153 -10.38 3.93 -1.36
N ASP A 154 -11.72 4.06 -1.43
CA ASP A 154 -12.44 4.79 -2.49
C ASP A 154 -12.04 6.27 -2.62
N HIS A 155 -11.59 6.87 -1.53
CA HIS A 155 -11.44 8.31 -1.45
C HIS A 155 -10.04 8.84 -1.82
N GLY A 156 -9.06 7.97 -2.16
CA GLY A 156 -7.68 8.34 -2.60
C GLY A 156 -6.86 9.17 -1.59
N ASN A 157 -5.53 9.32 -1.70
CA ASN A 157 -4.73 9.93 -0.62
C ASN A 157 -5.09 11.39 -0.21
N LEU A 158 -4.73 11.77 1.03
CA LEU A 158 -4.98 13.12 1.59
C LEU A 158 -4.33 14.23 0.75
N ASN A 159 -3.17 13.97 0.16
CA ASN A 159 -2.51 14.93 -0.74
C ASN A 159 -3.42 15.29 -1.94
N LYS A 160 -4.17 14.34 -2.50
CA LYS A 160 -5.16 14.60 -3.56
C LYS A 160 -6.28 15.52 -3.04
N LEU A 161 -6.78 15.27 -1.83
CA LEU A 161 -7.79 16.12 -1.19
C LEU A 161 -7.27 17.54 -0.92
N MET A 162 -6.04 17.67 -0.41
CA MET A 162 -5.38 18.95 -0.20
C MET A 162 -5.17 19.72 -1.51
N LYS A 163 -4.82 19.04 -2.61
CA LYS A 163 -4.69 19.66 -3.94
C LYS A 163 -6.02 20.20 -4.45
N ILE A 164 -7.13 19.51 -4.19
CA ILE A 164 -8.48 19.97 -4.56
C ILE A 164 -8.84 21.29 -3.83
N GLN A 165 -8.33 21.47 -2.62
CA GLN A 165 -8.56 22.68 -1.83
C GLN A 165 -7.69 23.88 -2.21
N LYS A 166 -6.60 23.67 -2.96
CA LYS A 166 -5.76 24.78 -3.43
C LYS A 166 -6.59 25.67 -4.37
N PRO A 167 -6.50 27.01 -4.22
CA PRO A 167 -7.21 27.91 -5.11
C PRO A 167 -6.78 27.65 -6.56
N LYS A 168 -7.75 27.52 -7.47
CA LYS A 168 -7.46 27.46 -8.91
C LYS A 168 -6.72 28.74 -9.31
N ARG A 169 -5.66 28.61 -10.12
CA ARG A 169 -4.88 29.74 -10.65
C ARG A 169 -5.81 30.81 -11.24
N LYS A 170 -5.48 32.09 -11.00
CA LYS A 170 -6.23 33.29 -11.42
C LYS A 170 -6.72 33.15 -12.86
N LYS A 171 -8.02 33.36 -13.09
CA LYS A 171 -8.47 34.03 -14.32
C LYS A 171 -8.42 35.54 -14.02
N VAL A 172 -7.83 36.33 -14.90
CA VAL A 172 -7.77 37.80 -14.77
C VAL A 172 -9.19 38.33 -14.52
N GLY A 173 -9.37 39.16 -13.49
CA GLY A 173 -10.65 39.86 -13.23
C GLY A 173 -11.65 39.21 -12.25
N LYS A 174 -11.34 38.09 -11.56
CA LYS A 174 -12.26 37.52 -10.54
C LYS A 174 -11.75 37.64 -9.09
N SER A 175 -12.63 38.12 -8.21
CA SER A 175 -12.44 38.22 -6.75
C SER A 175 -11.99 36.90 -6.11
N LYS A 176 -11.16 36.98 -5.07
CA LYS A 176 -10.62 35.85 -4.30
C LYS A 176 -11.77 34.98 -3.77
N LYS A 177 -12.05 33.82 -4.37
CA LYS A 177 -12.70 32.75 -3.61
C LYS A 177 -11.71 32.33 -2.52
N GLY A 178 -12.08 32.54 -1.25
CA GLY A 178 -11.30 32.13 -0.10
C GLY A 178 -10.86 30.67 -0.22
N ARG A 179 -9.70 30.34 0.38
CA ARG A 179 -9.26 28.93 0.46
C ARG A 179 -10.41 28.12 1.07
N LYS A 180 -10.88 27.07 0.40
CA LYS A 180 -11.74 26.08 1.04
C LYS A 180 -10.85 25.31 2.02
N GLN A 181 -10.73 25.82 3.25
CA GLN A 181 -10.07 25.09 4.33
C GLN A 181 -10.85 23.81 4.62
N PHE A 182 -10.18 22.78 5.14
CA PHE A 182 -10.89 21.65 5.71
C PHE A 182 -11.79 22.16 6.85
N PRO A 183 -13.02 21.64 6.98
CA PRO A 183 -13.83 21.89 8.16
C PRO A 183 -13.03 21.53 9.41
N GLU A 184 -13.08 22.37 10.43
CA GLU A 184 -12.39 22.10 11.70
C GLU A 184 -12.74 20.72 12.29
N PRO A 185 -14.01 20.26 12.31
CA PRO A 185 -14.33 18.91 12.79
C PRO A 185 -13.59 17.79 12.05
N PHE A 186 -13.32 17.97 10.74
CA PHE A 186 -12.54 17.01 9.98
C PHE A 186 -11.07 16.97 10.42
N LEU A 187 -10.49 18.12 10.77
CA LEU A 187 -9.11 18.18 11.26
C LEU A 187 -8.99 17.44 12.59
N TRP A 188 -9.91 17.67 13.52
CA TRP A 188 -9.96 16.96 14.80
C TRP A 188 -10.09 15.44 14.61
N TYR A 189 -11.06 15.01 13.80
CA TYR A 189 -11.25 13.60 13.47
C TYR A 189 -9.99 12.97 12.86
N MET A 190 -9.31 13.68 11.94
CA MET A 190 -8.07 13.21 11.34
C MET A 190 -6.95 13.08 12.37
N PHE A 191 -6.75 14.06 13.25
CA PHE A 191 -5.71 14.00 14.27
C PHE A 191 -5.98 12.88 15.28
N GLU A 192 -7.22 12.73 15.71
CA GLU A 192 -7.64 11.63 16.58
C GLU A 192 -7.38 10.26 15.93
N SER A 193 -7.79 10.10 14.66
CA SER A 193 -7.57 8.86 13.90
C SER A 193 -6.09 8.49 13.79
N LEU A 194 -5.23 9.48 13.56
CA LEU A 194 -3.78 9.29 13.48
C LEU A 194 -3.16 8.97 14.85
N ALA A 195 -3.60 9.65 15.90
CA ALA A 195 -3.13 9.39 17.25
C ALA A 195 -3.43 7.95 17.66
N LYS A 196 -4.66 7.48 17.40
CA LYS A 196 -5.08 6.09 17.64
C LYS A 196 -4.21 5.08 16.88
N ALA A 197 -3.94 5.34 15.60
CA ALA A 197 -3.05 4.50 14.82
C ALA A 197 -1.61 4.47 15.38
N CYS A 198 -1.09 5.61 15.83
CA CYS A 198 0.23 5.69 16.47
C CYS A 198 0.31 4.89 17.77
N VAL A 199 -0.71 4.99 18.63
CA VAL A 199 -0.79 4.20 19.87
C VAL A 199 -0.81 2.70 19.58
N ALA A 200 -1.55 2.26 18.56
CA ALA A 200 -1.53 0.85 18.16
C ALA A 200 -0.18 0.38 17.58
N MET A 201 0.55 1.28 16.89
CA MET A 201 1.92 1.02 16.43
C MET A 201 2.87 0.88 17.63
N GLU A 202 2.78 1.75 18.61
CA GLU A 202 3.56 1.63 19.86
C GLU A 202 3.28 0.30 20.59
N ALA A 203 2.03 -0.16 20.60
CA ALA A 203 1.67 -1.43 21.21
C ALA A 203 2.10 -2.68 20.40
N ALA A 204 2.52 -2.54 19.13
CA ALA A 204 2.82 -3.69 18.26
C ALA A 204 4.07 -4.48 18.66
N TYR A 205 5.03 -3.83 19.32
CA TYR A 205 6.23 -4.47 19.85
C TYR A 205 6.56 -3.90 21.23
N THR A 206 7.28 -4.66 22.06
CA THR A 206 7.74 -4.20 23.38
C THR A 206 8.58 -2.92 23.32
N GLN A 207 9.30 -2.69 22.22
CA GLN A 207 10.10 -1.48 21.98
C GLN A 207 9.34 -0.40 21.18
N GLY A 208 8.09 -0.67 20.79
CA GLY A 208 7.31 0.16 19.88
C GLY A 208 7.66 -0.01 18.42
N LEU A 209 6.65 0.13 17.54
CA LEU A 209 6.86 0.29 16.10
C LEU A 209 6.79 1.78 15.74
N MET A 210 7.80 2.27 15.01
CA MET A 210 7.77 3.61 14.42
C MET A 210 7.49 3.52 12.91
N HIS A 211 6.60 4.39 12.40
CA HIS A 211 6.20 4.41 10.99
C HIS A 211 7.36 4.78 10.03
N GLY A 212 8.37 5.53 10.49
CA GLY A 212 9.54 5.95 9.69
C GLY A 212 9.27 7.01 8.60
N ASP A 213 8.06 7.08 8.05
CA ASP A 213 7.70 7.96 6.92
C ASP A 213 6.28 8.57 7.03
N LEU A 214 5.95 9.20 8.16
CA LEU A 214 4.59 9.73 8.39
C LEU A 214 4.39 11.08 7.69
N HIS A 215 3.83 11.08 6.47
CA HIS A 215 3.53 12.31 5.72
C HIS A 215 2.17 12.25 4.98
N PRO A 216 1.63 13.37 4.44
CA PRO A 216 0.29 13.42 3.84
C PRO A 216 0.07 12.51 2.60
N GLY A 217 1.16 12.03 1.99
CA GLY A 217 1.09 11.00 0.94
C GLY A 217 0.76 9.61 1.49
N ASN A 218 1.13 9.35 2.75
CA ASN A 218 0.96 8.07 3.44
C ASN A 218 -0.30 7.97 4.31
N ARG A 219 -1.11 9.04 4.44
CA ARG A 219 -2.32 9.03 5.31
C ARG A 219 -3.56 8.29 4.77
N LYS A 220 -3.47 7.67 3.60
CA LYS A 220 -4.37 6.54 3.19
C LYS A 220 -3.59 5.27 2.87
N CYS A 221 -2.30 5.30 3.17
CA CYS A 221 -1.30 4.28 2.94
C CYS A 221 -0.47 4.10 4.22
N LEU A 222 -1.11 4.10 5.40
CA LEU A 222 -0.48 3.76 6.67
C LEU A 222 -0.08 2.27 6.73
N ALA A 223 -0.18 1.55 5.59
CA ALA A 223 0.56 0.35 5.27
C ALA A 223 0.83 0.16 3.76
N GLY A 224 0.70 1.18 2.90
CA GLY A 224 0.79 1.02 1.44
C GLY A 224 2.03 1.63 0.77
N ALA A 225 2.80 2.40 1.53
CA ALA A 225 4.02 3.05 1.08
C ALA A 225 5.00 3.21 2.26
N ILE A 226 5.04 2.22 3.15
CA ILE A 226 6.01 2.24 4.22
C ILE A 226 7.31 1.66 3.68
N GLY A 227 8.15 2.53 3.12
CA GLY A 227 9.59 2.29 3.09
C GLY A 227 10.10 2.45 4.52
N MET A 228 9.95 1.41 5.35
CA MET A 228 10.56 1.33 6.67
C MET A 228 12.05 1.03 6.48
N TYR A 229 12.89 2.02 6.74
CA TYR A 229 14.34 1.85 6.89
C TYR A 229 14.69 1.74 8.36
#